data_AF-A0A4Q3SE39-F1
#
_entry.id   AF-A0A4Q3SE39-F1
#
_cell.length_a   1.000
_cell.length_b   1.000
_cell.length_c   1.000
_cell.angle_alpha   90.00
_cell.angle_beta   90.00
_cell.angle_gamma   90.00
#
_symmetry.space_group_name_H-M   'P 1'
#
loop_
_entity.id
_entity.type
_entity.pdbx_description
1 polymer ?
#
loop_
_entity_poly.entity_id
_entity_poly.type
_entity_poly.pdbx_seq_one_letter_code
_entity_poly.pdbx_strand_id
1 'polypeptide(L)'
;MTVVKTWKKSRLAKEIFQPGGMAVRVAIARAEASLESLHDRCQEVIDATLAELEATYCVGSSAPAARDFGNLYRVASRIIDAAICMPGSEIDKAANALCDLADRSEESGVWDQECVDVHIQVLKLLRTGGDTLTNVQRQRMVAGLKQATSRRLGDR
;
A
#
# COMPACT_ATOMS: atom_id res chain seq x y z
N MET A 1 27.99 -60.09 -45.03
CA MET A 1 28.07 -59.41 -43.71
C MET A 1 27.23 -58.15 -43.81
N THR A 2 26.14 -58.04 -43.04
CA THR A 2 25.20 -56.92 -43.14
C THR A 2 25.24 -56.12 -41.84
N VAL A 3 25.73 -54.89 -41.90
CA VAL A 3 25.83 -54.00 -40.72
C VAL A 3 24.50 -53.27 -40.52
N VAL A 4 23.82 -53.54 -39.41
CA VAL A 4 22.58 -52.86 -39.03
C VAL A 4 22.94 -51.54 -38.31
N LYS A 5 22.57 -50.40 -38.90
CA LYS A 5 22.80 -49.07 -38.32
C LYS A 5 21.67 -48.72 -37.36
N THR A 6 21.91 -48.83 -36.05
CA THR A 6 20.96 -48.45 -35.01
C THR A 6 21.09 -46.95 -34.67
N TRP A 7 20.02 -46.18 -34.88
CA TRP A 7 19.97 -44.77 -34.50
C TRP A 7 19.56 -44.64 -33.02
N LYS A 8 20.49 -44.23 -32.13
CA LYS A 8 20.13 -43.92 -30.73
C LYS A 8 19.37 -42.59 -30.70
N LYS A 9 18.11 -42.61 -30.26
CA LYS A 9 17.32 -41.39 -30.00
C LYS A 9 18.08 -40.51 -28.99
N SER A 10 18.24 -39.23 -29.29
CA SER A 10 18.99 -38.29 -28.43
C SER A 10 18.27 -38.06 -27.09
N ARG A 11 19.03 -37.78 -26.02
CA ARG A 11 18.48 -37.39 -24.71
C ARG A 11 17.52 -36.19 -24.83
N LEU A 12 17.81 -35.25 -25.71
CA LEU A 12 16.96 -34.08 -25.98
C LEU A 12 15.57 -34.48 -26.48
N ALA A 13 15.48 -35.48 -27.35
CA ALA A 13 14.21 -36.02 -27.83
C ALA A 13 13.43 -36.81 -26.77
N LYS A 14 14.05 -37.16 -25.62
CA LYS A 14 13.35 -37.71 -24.46
C LYS A 14 12.84 -36.62 -23.52
N GLU A 15 13.64 -35.56 -23.32
CA GLU A 15 13.31 -34.44 -22.42
C GLU A 15 12.16 -33.57 -22.96
N ILE A 16 12.06 -33.34 -24.28
CA ILE A 16 10.98 -32.56 -24.89
C ILE A 16 9.58 -33.19 -24.66
N PHE A 17 9.53 -34.51 -24.44
CA PHE A 17 8.28 -35.25 -24.20
C PHE A 17 8.06 -35.62 -22.73
N GLN A 18 8.88 -35.11 -21.80
CA GLN A 18 8.62 -35.26 -20.36
C GLN A 18 7.35 -34.47 -19.99
N PRO A 19 6.33 -35.09 -19.38
CA PRO A 19 5.18 -34.37 -18.88
C PRO A 19 5.59 -33.55 -17.64
N GLY A 20 5.90 -32.27 -17.86
CA GLY A 20 6.20 -31.29 -16.82
C GLY A 20 5.60 -29.90 -17.08
N GLY A 21 4.90 -29.74 -18.21
CA GLY A 21 4.21 -28.50 -18.55
C GLY A 21 2.92 -28.34 -17.72
N MET A 22 2.78 -27.19 -17.07
CA MET A 22 1.53 -26.81 -16.42
C MET A 22 0.53 -26.35 -17.48
N ALA A 23 -0.72 -26.83 -17.41
CA ALA A 23 -1.77 -26.32 -18.28
C ALA A 23 -1.95 -24.82 -18.05
N VAL A 24 -2.12 -24.03 -19.12
CA VAL A 24 -2.26 -22.56 -19.05
C VAL A 24 -3.29 -22.12 -18.02
N ARG A 25 -4.44 -22.81 -17.95
CA ARG A 25 -5.49 -22.56 -16.94
C ARG A 25 -5.00 -22.70 -15.49
N VAL A 26 -4.13 -23.66 -15.22
CA VAL A 26 -3.55 -23.91 -13.87
C VAL A 26 -2.50 -22.85 -13.56
N ALA A 27 -1.74 -22.42 -14.55
CA ALA A 27 -0.77 -21.33 -14.40
C ALA A 27 -1.48 -20.00 -14.09
N ILE A 28 -2.58 -19.69 -14.79
CA ILE A 28 -3.41 -18.51 -14.54
C ILE A 28 -4.02 -18.58 -13.14
N ALA A 29 -4.70 -19.67 -12.78
CA ALA A 29 -5.30 -19.82 -11.46
C ALA A 29 -4.28 -19.69 -10.32
N ARG A 30 -3.06 -20.21 -10.49
CA ARG A 30 -1.98 -20.05 -9.52
C ARG A 30 -1.48 -18.61 -9.44
N ALA A 31 -1.40 -17.90 -10.56
CA ALA A 31 -1.02 -16.50 -10.59
C ALA A 31 -2.08 -15.63 -9.87
N GLU A 32 -3.37 -15.85 -10.15
CA GLU A 32 -4.49 -15.18 -9.47
C GLU A 32 -4.46 -15.42 -7.96
N ALA A 33 -4.31 -16.67 -7.52
CA ALA A 33 -4.20 -16.98 -6.09
C ALA A 33 -2.99 -16.31 -5.41
N SER A 34 -1.88 -16.15 -6.14
CA SER A 34 -0.69 -15.46 -5.63
C SER A 34 -0.92 -13.94 -5.53
N LEU A 35 -1.67 -13.36 -6.47
CA LEU A 35 -2.05 -11.94 -6.41
C LEU A 35 -3.04 -11.66 -5.28
N GLU A 36 -4.00 -12.54 -5.04
CA GLU A 36 -4.95 -12.39 -3.93
C GLU A 36 -4.22 -12.41 -2.58
N SER A 37 -3.31 -13.38 -2.39
CA SER A 37 -2.48 -13.44 -1.17
C SER A 37 -1.60 -12.18 -0.99
N LEU A 38 -1.15 -11.57 -2.09
CA LEU A 38 -0.43 -10.30 -2.01
C LEU A 38 -1.36 -9.17 -1.57
N HIS A 39 -2.56 -9.09 -2.14
CA HIS A 39 -3.57 -8.10 -1.78
C HIS A 39 -3.93 -8.15 -0.29
N ASP A 40 -4.23 -9.34 0.24
CA ASP A 40 -4.50 -9.56 1.68
C ASP A 40 -3.34 -9.05 2.55
N ARG A 41 -2.11 -9.38 2.17
CA ARG A 41 -0.92 -8.94 2.91
C ARG A 41 -0.74 -7.41 2.87
N CYS A 42 -1.03 -6.77 1.75
CA CYS A 42 -0.96 -5.31 1.65
C CYS A 42 -2.01 -4.66 2.55
N GLN A 43 -3.21 -5.22 2.61
CA GLN A 43 -4.26 -4.78 3.52
C GLN A 43 -3.85 -4.90 5.00
N GLU A 44 -3.29 -6.04 5.40
CA GLU A 44 -2.78 -6.25 6.76
C GLU A 44 -1.71 -5.23 7.14
N VAL A 45 -0.80 -4.89 6.21
CA VAL A 45 0.24 -3.88 6.43
C VAL A 45 -0.37 -2.50 6.63
N ILE A 46 -1.38 -2.12 5.83
CA ILE A 46 -2.09 -0.85 5.99
C ILE A 46 -2.79 -0.80 7.34
N ASP A 47 -3.51 -1.86 7.71
CA ASP A 47 -4.28 -1.93 8.96
C ASP A 47 -3.37 -1.86 10.19
N ALA A 48 -2.25 -2.59 10.17
CA ALA A 48 -1.25 -2.53 11.23
C ALA A 48 -0.58 -1.16 11.33
N THR A 49 -0.29 -0.52 10.19
CA THR A 49 0.33 0.81 10.17
C THR A 49 -0.64 1.90 10.64
N LEU A 50 -1.92 1.79 10.31
CA LEU A 50 -2.95 2.69 10.83
C LEU A 50 -3.12 2.53 12.34
N ALA A 51 -3.13 1.30 12.85
CA ALA A 51 -3.18 1.05 14.29
C ALA A 51 -1.95 1.64 15.02
N GLU A 52 -0.75 1.54 14.41
CA GLU A 52 0.48 2.16 14.92
C GLU A 52 0.35 3.69 14.95
N LEU A 53 -0.16 4.32 13.88
CA LEU A 53 -0.39 5.76 13.82
C LEU A 53 -1.39 6.23 14.89
N GLU A 54 -2.53 5.54 15.02
CA GLU A 54 -3.54 5.86 16.03
C GLU A 54 -2.96 5.72 17.45
N ALA A 55 -2.26 4.62 17.73
CA ALA A 55 -1.68 4.37 19.04
C ALA A 55 -0.59 5.38 19.42
N THR A 56 0.08 5.99 18.44
CA THR A 56 1.25 6.86 18.67
C THR A 56 0.90 8.35 18.62
N TYR A 57 0.03 8.73 17.69
CA TYR A 57 -0.19 10.13 17.32
C TYR A 57 -1.60 10.63 17.57
N CYS A 58 -2.59 9.78 17.85
CA CYS A 58 -3.94 10.29 18.13
C CYS A 58 -4.08 10.87 19.54
N VAL A 59 -5.01 11.83 19.69
CA VAL A 59 -5.41 12.35 21.02
C VAL A 59 -5.87 11.20 21.91
N GLY A 60 -5.25 11.06 23.09
CA GLY A 60 -5.51 9.94 24.00
C GLY A 60 -4.64 8.70 23.77
N SER A 61 -3.60 8.81 22.93
CA SER A 61 -2.57 7.78 22.76
C SER A 61 -2.07 7.23 24.09
N SER A 62 -1.98 5.89 24.15
CA SER A 62 -1.45 5.17 25.32
C SER A 62 0.07 5.32 25.48
N ALA A 63 0.76 5.71 24.42
CA ALA A 63 2.21 5.94 24.38
C ALA A 63 2.50 7.13 23.47
N PRO A 64 2.23 8.37 23.93
CA PRO A 64 2.43 9.56 23.10
C PRO A 64 3.89 9.64 22.71
N ALA A 65 4.18 9.57 21.41
CA ALA A 65 5.53 9.84 20.96
C ALA A 65 5.89 11.29 21.26
N ALA A 66 7.20 11.56 21.38
CA ALA A 66 7.67 12.91 21.11
C ALA A 66 7.12 13.35 19.74
N ARG A 67 6.81 14.64 19.60
CA ARG A 67 6.35 15.27 18.36
C ARG A 67 7.43 15.16 17.27
N ASP A 68 7.58 13.97 16.72
CA ASP A 68 8.62 13.54 15.80
C ASP A 68 8.04 13.47 14.40
N PHE A 69 8.31 14.53 13.64
CA PHE A 69 7.87 14.69 12.26
C PHE A 69 8.48 13.61 11.35
N GLY A 70 9.76 13.30 11.52
CA GLY A 70 10.46 12.30 10.72
C GLY A 70 9.90 10.90 10.92
N ASN A 71 9.55 10.55 12.17
CA ASN A 71 8.89 9.28 12.43
C ASN A 71 7.46 9.25 11.85
N LEU A 72 6.70 10.34 11.94
CA LEU A 72 5.36 10.44 11.35
C LEU A 72 5.42 10.22 9.83
N TYR A 73 6.33 10.91 9.14
CA TYR A 73 6.57 10.77 7.71
C TYR A 73 6.94 9.33 7.33
N ARG A 74 7.88 8.73 8.08
CA ARG A 74 8.36 7.36 7.83
C ARG A 74 7.24 6.34 7.99
N VAL A 75 6.41 6.47 9.02
CA VAL A 75 5.29 5.56 9.26
C VAL A 75 4.21 5.75 8.18
N ALA A 76 3.88 6.98 7.81
CA ALA A 76 2.93 7.27 6.73
C ALA A 76 3.39 6.72 5.37
N SER A 77 4.69 6.82 5.04
CA SER A 77 5.26 6.31 3.78
C SER A 77 5.05 4.81 3.59
N ARG A 78 5.01 4.02 4.68
CA ARG A 78 4.72 2.58 4.61
C ARG A 78 3.32 2.29 4.06
N ILE A 79 2.36 3.19 4.29
CA ILE A 79 1.00 3.08 3.73
C ILE A 79 1.05 3.30 2.22
N ILE A 80 1.85 4.25 1.75
CA ILE A 80 2.04 4.51 0.31
C ILE A 80 2.58 3.26 -0.38
N ASP A 81 3.61 2.63 0.19
CA ASP A 81 4.21 1.41 -0.36
C ASP A 81 3.21 0.24 -0.43
N ALA A 82 2.38 0.07 0.60
CA ALA A 82 1.38 -1.00 0.64
C ALA A 82 0.15 -0.71 -0.26
N ALA A 83 -0.19 0.56 -0.47
CA ALA A 83 -1.34 0.96 -1.28
C ALA A 83 -1.21 0.60 -2.77
N ILE A 84 -0.01 0.23 -3.25
CA ILE A 84 0.21 -0.25 -4.62
C ILE A 84 -0.72 -1.42 -5.01
N CYS A 85 -1.14 -2.22 -4.04
CA CYS A 85 -2.03 -3.37 -4.24
C CYS A 85 -3.51 -2.98 -4.35
N MET A 86 -3.86 -1.70 -4.14
CA MET A 86 -5.22 -1.18 -4.05
C MET A 86 -5.45 0.04 -4.96
N PRO A 87 -5.38 -0.13 -6.30
CA PRO A 87 -5.53 0.97 -7.24
C PRO A 87 -6.92 1.64 -7.12
N GLY A 88 -6.97 2.96 -7.13
CA GLY A 88 -8.22 3.74 -7.10
C GLY A 88 -8.88 3.88 -5.70
N SER A 89 -8.22 3.37 -4.66
CA SER A 89 -8.60 3.55 -3.26
C SER A 89 -8.32 4.96 -2.73
N GLU A 90 -7.41 5.70 -3.37
CA GLU A 90 -6.92 7.02 -2.94
C GLU A 90 -6.19 7.01 -1.58
N ILE A 91 -5.90 5.82 -1.02
CA ILE A 91 -5.19 5.66 0.26
C ILE A 91 -3.74 6.16 0.12
N ASP A 92 -3.09 5.88 -1.01
CA ASP A 92 -1.75 6.38 -1.35
C ASP A 92 -1.70 7.91 -1.31
N LYS A 93 -2.71 8.58 -1.87
CA LYS A 93 -2.76 10.04 -1.92
C LYS A 93 -3.11 10.66 -0.56
N ALA A 94 -3.93 9.98 0.23
CA ALA A 94 -4.21 10.41 1.60
C ALA A 94 -2.96 10.26 2.49
N ALA A 95 -2.20 9.16 2.35
CA ALA A 95 -0.95 8.95 3.08
C ALA A 95 0.11 9.97 2.65
N ASN A 96 0.20 10.27 1.36
CA ASN A 96 1.06 11.33 0.85
C ASN A 96 0.68 12.71 1.41
N ALA A 97 -0.62 13.02 1.58
CA ALA A 97 -1.04 14.27 2.22
C ALA A 97 -0.63 14.35 3.70
N LEU A 98 -0.53 13.21 4.40
CA LEU A 98 0.02 13.15 5.76
C LEU A 98 1.55 13.33 5.77
N CYS A 99 2.26 12.77 4.78
CA CYS A 99 3.68 13.06 4.57
C CYS A 99 3.91 14.57 4.33
N ASP A 100 3.12 15.19 3.45
CA ASP A 100 3.18 16.63 3.18
C ASP A 100 2.91 17.46 4.45
N LEU A 101 1.98 17.00 5.31
CA LEU A 101 1.75 17.62 6.61
C LEU A 101 2.97 17.53 7.51
N ALA A 102 3.58 16.34 7.62
CA ALA A 102 4.76 16.11 8.45
C ALA A 102 5.94 17.00 7.99
N ASP A 103 6.23 17.04 6.69
CA ASP A 103 7.30 17.87 6.10
C ASP A 103 7.06 19.36 6.37
N ARG A 104 5.87 19.88 6.09
CA ARG A 104 5.54 21.29 6.34
C ARG A 104 5.56 21.65 7.82
N SER A 105 5.14 20.72 8.67
CA SER A 105 5.20 20.90 10.12
C SER A 105 6.64 20.91 10.63
N GLU A 106 7.52 20.10 10.04
CA GLU A 106 8.96 20.13 10.32
C GLU A 106 9.59 21.46 9.89
N GLU A 107 9.33 21.91 8.67
CA GLU A 107 9.84 23.17 8.12
C GLU A 107 9.38 24.39 8.93
N SER A 108 8.13 24.40 9.40
CA SER A 108 7.56 25.47 10.21
C SER A 108 7.90 25.35 11.70
N GLY A 109 8.36 24.17 12.16
CA GLY A 109 8.52 23.84 13.57
C GLY A 109 7.21 23.77 14.36
N VAL A 110 6.05 23.71 13.68
CA VAL A 110 4.72 23.74 14.29
C VAL A 110 4.06 22.37 14.20
N TRP A 111 3.79 21.78 15.36
CA TRP A 111 2.98 20.57 15.47
C TRP A 111 1.50 20.90 15.64
N ASP A 112 0.69 20.59 14.64
CA ASP A 112 -0.77 20.74 14.70
C ASP A 112 -1.44 19.37 14.94
N GLN A 113 -1.79 19.12 16.20
CA GLN A 113 -2.38 17.85 16.63
C GLN A 113 -3.72 17.56 15.94
N GLU A 114 -4.58 18.57 15.81
CA GLU A 114 -5.90 18.40 15.22
C GLU A 114 -5.79 18.07 13.73
N CYS A 115 -4.80 18.66 13.04
CA CYS A 115 -4.54 18.32 11.65
C CYS A 115 -4.08 16.86 11.52
N VAL A 116 -3.11 16.42 12.33
CA VAL A 116 -2.63 15.03 12.33
C VAL A 116 -3.78 14.04 12.57
N ASP A 117 -4.63 14.30 13.57
CA ASP A 117 -5.79 13.46 13.86
C ASP A 117 -6.75 13.34 12.67
N VAL A 118 -7.07 14.46 12.01
CA VAL A 118 -7.97 14.47 10.85
C VAL A 118 -7.40 13.64 9.70
N HIS A 119 -6.10 13.73 9.43
CA HIS A 119 -5.45 12.92 8.38
C HIS A 119 -5.54 11.42 8.69
N ILE A 120 -5.27 11.02 9.94
CA ILE A 120 -5.38 9.61 10.37
C ILE A 120 -6.84 9.12 10.26
N GLN A 121 -7.81 9.94 10.67
CA GLN A 121 -9.23 9.56 10.57
C GLN A 121 -9.71 9.42 9.12
N VAL A 122 -9.25 10.29 8.21
CA VAL A 122 -9.59 10.15 6.78
C VAL A 122 -8.98 8.88 6.18
N LEU A 123 -7.72 8.56 6.52
CA LEU A 123 -7.10 7.30 6.10
C LEU A 123 -7.91 6.08 6.54
N LYS A 124 -8.35 6.08 7.81
CA LYS A 124 -9.22 5.02 8.35
C LYS A 124 -10.56 4.94 7.65
N LEU A 125 -11.18 6.09 7.34
CA LEU A 125 -12.45 6.13 6.62
C LEU A 125 -12.31 5.59 5.20
N LEU A 126 -11.23 5.93 4.50
CA LEU A 126 -10.94 5.39 3.17
C LEU A 126 -10.67 3.89 3.23
N ARG A 127 -10.01 3.40 4.28
CA ARG A 127 -9.72 1.96 4.46
C ARG A 127 -10.98 1.14 4.77
N THR A 128 -11.84 1.64 5.65
CA THR A 128 -13.02 0.89 6.16
C THR A 128 -14.30 1.11 5.33
N GLY A 129 -14.47 2.31 4.78
CA GLY A 129 -15.67 2.73 4.04
C GLY A 129 -15.42 3.08 2.58
N GLY A 130 -14.18 2.92 2.08
CA GLY A 130 -13.77 3.31 0.74
C GLY A 130 -14.66 2.77 -0.37
N ASP A 131 -15.13 1.52 -0.25
CA ASP A 131 -15.96 0.84 -1.25
C ASP A 131 -17.37 1.42 -1.37
N THR A 132 -17.86 2.07 -0.31
CA THR A 132 -19.17 2.75 -0.32
C THR A 132 -19.11 4.14 -0.94
N LEU A 133 -17.90 4.68 -1.11
CA LEU A 133 -17.68 6.00 -1.70
C LEU A 133 -17.48 5.89 -3.21
N THR A 134 -17.96 6.89 -3.93
CA THR A 134 -17.54 7.09 -5.32
C THR A 134 -16.10 7.57 -5.38
N ASN A 135 -15.41 7.32 -6.49
CA ASN A 135 -14.05 7.83 -6.69
C ASN A 135 -13.96 9.37 -6.55
N VAL A 136 -14.98 10.10 -7.00
CA VAL A 136 -15.08 11.56 -6.82
C VAL A 136 -15.17 11.95 -5.35
N GLN A 137 -15.92 11.21 -4.53
CA GLN A 137 -15.99 11.46 -3.09
C GLN A 137 -14.64 11.20 -2.41
N ARG A 138 -13.95 10.11 -2.74
CA ARG A 138 -12.61 9.81 -2.22
C ARG A 138 -11.61 10.93 -2.57
N GLN A 139 -11.59 11.36 -3.82
CA GLN A 139 -10.75 12.48 -4.26
C GLN A 139 -11.06 13.80 -3.55
N ARG A 140 -12.35 14.08 -3.30
CA ARG A 140 -12.75 15.28 -2.54
C ARG A 140 -12.27 15.24 -1.09
N MET A 141 -12.28 14.08 -0.45
CA MET A 141 -11.72 13.93 0.90
C MET A 141 -10.23 14.24 0.92
N VAL A 142 -9.46 13.67 -0.01
CA VAL A 142 -8.02 13.94 -0.13
C VAL A 142 -7.75 15.42 -0.45
N ALA A 143 -8.53 16.04 -1.33
CA ALA A 143 -8.42 17.48 -1.60
C ALA A 143 -8.71 18.32 -0.36
N GLY A 144 -9.69 17.92 0.46
CA GLY A 144 -10.00 18.54 1.74
C GLY A 144 -8.84 18.48 2.73
N LEU A 145 -8.13 17.34 2.81
CA LEU A 145 -6.93 17.19 3.63
C LEU A 145 -5.84 18.21 3.25
N LYS A 146 -5.54 18.31 1.95
CA LYS A 146 -4.55 19.27 1.44
C LYS A 146 -4.91 20.72 1.77
N GLN A 147 -6.20 21.06 1.65
CA GLN A 147 -6.69 22.38 2.03
C GLN A 147 -6.64 22.64 3.55
N ALA A 148 -6.85 21.62 4.38
CA ALA A 148 -6.73 21.74 5.82
C ALA A 148 -5.28 22.02 6.24
N THR A 149 -4.33 21.30 5.63
CA THR A 149 -2.89 21.52 5.84
C THR A 149 -2.48 22.93 5.41
N SER A 150 -2.85 23.39 4.22
CA SER A 150 -2.48 24.74 3.75
C SER A 150 -3.07 25.86 4.60
N ARG A 151 -4.30 25.70 5.10
CA ARG A 151 -4.92 26.70 5.97
C ARG A 151 -4.26 26.80 7.34
N ARG A 152 -3.75 25.70 7.88
CA ARG A 152 -3.16 25.63 9.23
C ARG A 152 -1.67 26.00 9.24
N LEU A 153 -0.93 25.64 8.20
CA LEU A 153 0.52 25.88 8.11
C LEU A 153 0.92 27.01 7.15
N GLY A 154 -0.04 27.53 6.38
CA GLY A 154 0.18 28.54 5.34
C GLY A 154 0.53 27.92 3.99
N ASP A 155 0.17 28.63 2.90
CA ASP A 155 0.70 28.36 1.56
C ASP A 155 2.02 29.14 1.39
N ARG A 156 3.10 28.43 1.07
CA ARG A 156 4.33 29.03 0.55
C ARG A 156 4.60 28.47 -0.84
#